data_AF-A0A925ZR89-F1
#
_entry.id   AF-A0A925ZR89-F1
#
_cell.length_a   1.000
_cell.length_b   1.000
_cell.length_c   1.000
_cell.angle_alpha   90.00
_cell.angle_beta   90.00
_cell.angle_gamma   90.00
#
_symmetry.space_group_name_H-M   'P 1'
#
loop_
_entity.id
_entity.type
_entity.pdbx_description
1 polymer ?
#
loop_
_entity_poly.entity_id
_entity_poly.type
_entity_poly.pdbx_seq_one_letter_code
_entity_poly.pdbx_strand_id
1 'polypeptide(L)'
;LLLRQAAALAEWGFVLEEFGEGLVRVRALPATLPADELQQALIEVADHLAGRGGSTPHDWREQILITLSCHTSVRAGQALSFEEMRTLLRQLDACASPRTCPHGRPTMIMLSPGQLERQFGRA
;
A
#
# COMPACT_ATOMS: atom_id res chain seq x y z
N LEU A 1 -15.46 10.07 -11.68
CA LEU A 1 -14.96 8.67 -11.73
C LEU A 1 -15.12 8.00 -10.37
N LEU A 2 -14.52 8.53 -9.30
CA LEU A 2 -14.62 8.00 -7.94
C LEU A 2 -16.08 7.75 -7.48
N LEU A 3 -16.97 8.73 -7.64
CA LEU A 3 -18.38 8.57 -7.24
C LEU A 3 -19.11 7.42 -7.96
N ARG A 4 -18.70 7.05 -9.18
CA ARG A 4 -19.28 5.90 -9.90
C ARG A 4 -18.92 4.56 -9.25
N GLN A 5 -17.80 4.53 -8.52
CA GLN A 5 -17.32 3.36 -7.79
C GLN A 5 -17.52 3.48 -6.28
N ALA A 6 -18.33 4.43 -5.80
CA ALA A 6 -18.50 4.71 -4.37
C ALA A 6 -18.94 3.47 -3.58
N ALA A 7 -19.81 2.63 -4.15
CA ALA A 7 -20.26 1.40 -3.50
C ALA A 7 -19.11 0.40 -3.25
N ALA A 8 -18.24 0.20 -4.24
CA ALA A 8 -17.11 -0.70 -4.10
C ALA A 8 -15.98 -0.10 -3.23
N LEU A 9 -15.80 1.22 -3.27
CA LEU A 9 -14.88 1.92 -2.36
C LEU A 9 -15.36 1.85 -0.89
N ALA A 10 -16.68 1.79 -0.66
CA ALA A 10 -17.25 1.60 0.67
C ALA A 10 -16.90 0.25 1.29
N GLU A 11 -16.69 -0.80 0.48
CA GLU A 11 -16.21 -2.10 0.97
C GLU A 11 -14.81 -2.01 1.61
N TRP A 12 -14.02 -0.99 1.27
CA TRP A 12 -12.71 -0.71 1.87
C TRP A 12 -12.72 0.49 2.82
N GLY A 13 -13.89 0.91 3.28
CA GLY A 13 -14.03 1.94 4.31
C GLY A 13 -14.08 3.37 3.80
N PHE A 14 -14.14 3.61 2.49
CA PHE A 14 -14.34 4.95 1.95
C PHE A 14 -15.82 5.28 1.81
N VAL A 15 -16.25 6.41 2.37
CA VAL A 15 -17.60 6.95 2.11
C VAL A 15 -17.43 8.26 1.37
N LEU A 16 -17.79 8.28 0.09
CA LEU A 16 -17.69 9.44 -0.79
C LEU A 16 -19.08 9.99 -1.11
N GLU A 17 -19.24 11.31 -1.00
CA GLU A 17 -20.47 12.00 -1.39
C GLU A 17 -20.16 13.14 -2.37
N GLU A 18 -21.12 13.45 -3.24
CA GLU A 18 -21.05 14.62 -4.11
C GLU A 18 -21.18 15.89 -3.29
N PHE A 19 -20.33 16.89 -3.57
CA PHE A 19 -20.32 18.15 -2.84
C PHE A 19 -20.24 19.36 -3.76
N GLY A 20 -21.17 19.44 -4.71
CA GLY A 20 -21.17 20.48 -5.74
C GLY A 20 -20.39 20.05 -6.99
N GLU A 21 -20.42 20.91 -8.01
CA GLU A 21 -19.91 20.56 -9.33
C GLU A 21 -18.41 20.29 -9.32
N GLY A 22 -18.02 19.07 -9.70
CA GLY A 22 -16.62 18.63 -9.75
C GLY A 22 -15.98 18.36 -8.38
N LEU A 23 -16.74 18.47 -7.28
CA LEU A 23 -16.24 18.32 -5.93
C LEU A 23 -16.75 17.02 -5.30
N VAL A 24 -15.84 16.31 -4.63
CA VAL A 24 -16.12 15.09 -3.88
C VAL A 24 -15.77 15.33 -2.42
N ARG A 25 -16.68 15.00 -1.51
CA ARG A 25 -16.41 15.00 -0.07
C ARG A 25 -16.20 13.57 0.41
N VAL A 26 -15.18 13.39 1.24
CA VAL A 26 -14.90 12.14 1.95
C VAL A 26 -15.50 12.21 3.35
N ARG A 27 -16.47 11.35 3.66
CA ARG A 27 -17.15 11.24 4.97
C ARG A 27 -16.48 10.23 5.89
N ALA A 28 -15.86 9.21 5.31
CA ALA A 28 -15.11 8.19 6.02
C ALA A 28 -13.97 7.66 5.15
N LEU A 29 -12.91 7.20 5.80
CA LEU A 29 -11.76 6.53 5.20
C LEU A 29 -11.38 5.31 6.07
N PRO A 30 -10.70 4.30 5.51
CA PRO A 30 -10.17 3.20 6.30
C PRO A 30 -9.24 3.70 7.41
N ALA A 31 -9.36 3.14 8.61
CA ALA A 31 -8.62 3.57 9.80
C ALA A 31 -7.09 3.44 9.66
N THR A 32 -6.63 2.59 8.75
CA THR A 32 -5.21 2.38 8.46
C THR A 32 -4.62 3.45 7.55
N LEU A 33 -5.45 4.25 6.86
CA LEU A 33 -4.99 5.30 5.95
C LEU A 33 -4.85 6.63 6.71
N PRO A 34 -3.66 7.24 6.76
CA PRO A 34 -3.48 8.58 7.31
C PRO A 34 -4.27 9.62 6.51
N ALA A 35 -4.87 10.59 7.20
CA ALA A 35 -5.73 11.60 6.56
C ALA A 35 -4.96 12.52 5.60
N ASP A 36 -3.66 12.73 5.83
CA ASP A 36 -2.74 13.49 4.98
C ASP A 36 -2.37 12.74 3.69
N GLU A 37 -2.46 11.41 3.67
CA GLU A 37 -2.23 10.60 2.46
C GLU A 37 -3.50 10.36 1.63
N LEU A 38 -4.67 10.71 2.18
CA LEU A 38 -5.99 10.50 1.56
C LEU A 38 -6.10 11.09 0.16
N GLN A 39 -5.68 12.34 -0.02
CA GLN A 39 -5.80 13.03 -1.31
C GLN A 39 -4.99 12.30 -2.38
N GLN A 40 -3.74 11.96 -2.07
CA GLN A 40 -2.85 11.28 -3.01
C GLN A 40 -3.38 9.89 -3.36
N ALA A 41 -3.83 9.12 -2.37
CA ALA A 41 -4.42 7.80 -2.59
C ALA A 41 -5.65 7.86 -3.50
N LEU A 42 -6.55 8.82 -3.29
CA LEU A 42 -7.76 8.97 -4.13
C LEU A 42 -7.44 9.46 -5.55
N ILE A 43 -6.40 10.27 -5.73
CA ILE A 43 -5.92 10.68 -7.06
C ILE A 43 -5.37 9.47 -7.81
N GLU A 44 -4.50 8.68 -7.17
CA GLU A 44 -3.96 7.45 -7.77
C GLU A 44 -5.08 6.47 -8.15
N VAL A 45 -6.05 6.26 -7.26
CA VAL A 45 -7.27 5.48 -7.55
C VAL A 45 -8.00 6.03 -8.77
N ALA A 46 -8.20 7.34 -8.86
CA ALA A 46 -8.89 7.97 -9.98
C ALA A 46 -8.12 7.82 -11.30
N ASP A 47 -6.79 7.91 -11.28
CA ASP A 47 -5.93 7.71 -12.44
C ASP A 47 -5.95 6.25 -12.93
N HIS A 48 -5.96 5.28 -12.02
CA HIS A 48 -6.16 3.87 -12.35
C HIS A 48 -7.53 3.63 -13.00
N LEU A 49 -8.61 4.19 -12.43
CA LEU A 49 -9.96 4.12 -12.99
C LEU A 49 -10.05 4.81 -14.36
N ALA A 50 -9.24 5.82 -14.63
CA ALA A 50 -9.15 6.51 -15.91
C ALA A 50 -8.28 5.76 -16.95
N GLY A 51 -7.68 4.61 -16.59
CA GLY A 51 -6.78 3.84 -17.45
C GLY A 51 -5.40 4.49 -17.64
N ARG A 52 -5.02 5.44 -16.78
CA ARG A 52 -3.75 6.20 -16.87
C ARG A 52 -2.60 5.58 -16.06
N GLY A 53 -2.87 4.50 -15.32
CA GLY A 53 -1.95 3.89 -14.35
C GLY A 53 -0.94 2.85 -14.89
N GLY A 54 -0.74 2.74 -16.21
CA GLY A 54 0.38 2.02 -16.83
C GLY A 54 0.45 0.49 -16.66
N SER A 55 -0.36 -0.10 -15.78
CA SER A 55 -0.48 -1.54 -15.60
C SER A 55 -1.94 -1.96 -15.70
N THR A 56 -2.20 -3.01 -16.48
CA THR A 56 -3.49 -3.70 -16.51
C THR A 56 -3.40 -4.92 -15.62
N PRO A 57 -3.73 -4.84 -14.32
CA PRO A 57 -4.44 -5.95 -13.72
C PRO A 57 -5.83 -5.97 -14.34
N HIS A 58 -6.35 -7.17 -14.51
CA HIS A 58 -7.68 -7.37 -15.05
C HIS A 58 -8.78 -6.81 -14.12
N ASP A 59 -8.42 -6.42 -12.89
CA ASP A 59 -9.29 -5.86 -11.86
C ASP A 59 -8.72 -4.56 -11.26
N TRP A 60 -9.44 -3.45 -11.47
CA TRP A 60 -9.14 -2.14 -10.87
C TRP A 60 -9.10 -2.19 -9.34
N ARG A 61 -9.75 -3.19 -8.73
CA ARG A 61 -9.75 -3.37 -7.28
C ARG A 61 -8.39 -3.75 -6.71
N GLU A 62 -7.68 -4.61 -7.43
CA GLU A 62 -6.35 -5.03 -7.02
C GLU A 62 -5.39 -3.84 -6.98
N GLN A 63 -5.45 -2.94 -7.97
CA GLN A 63 -4.65 -1.71 -7.96
C GLN A 63 -4.91 -0.85 -6.75
N ILE A 64 -6.17 -0.70 -6.35
CA ILE A 64 -6.48 0.14 -5.19
C ILE A 64 -5.94 -0.47 -3.92
N LEU A 65 -6.06 -1.79 -3.74
CA LEU A 65 -5.47 -2.46 -2.58
C LEU A 65 -3.94 -2.31 -2.58
N ILE A 66 -3.31 -2.40 -3.74
CA ILE A 66 -1.87 -2.17 -3.92
C ILE A 66 -1.50 -0.74 -3.50
N THR A 67 -2.20 0.27 -4.03
CA THR A 67 -2.03 1.69 -3.69
C THR A 67 -2.19 1.93 -2.20
N LEU A 68 -3.31 1.48 -1.62
CA LEU A 68 -3.60 1.66 -0.20
C LEU A 68 -2.54 0.98 0.66
N SER A 69 -2.11 -0.24 0.31
CA SER A 69 -1.08 -0.95 1.07
C SER A 69 0.24 -0.16 1.16
N CYS A 70 0.59 0.61 0.13
CA CYS A 70 1.77 1.49 0.15
C CYS A 70 1.59 2.74 1.02
N HIS A 71 0.39 3.30 1.04
CA HIS A 71 0.05 4.44 1.89
C HIS A 71 -0.12 4.06 3.37
N THR A 72 -0.41 2.80 3.67
CA THR A 72 -0.54 2.32 5.06
C THR A 72 0.68 1.55 5.58
N SER A 73 1.73 1.39 4.76
CA SER A 73 2.94 0.63 5.13
C SER A 73 3.85 1.38 6.11
N VAL A 74 4.62 0.64 6.91
CA VAL A 74 5.78 1.21 7.63
C VAL A 74 6.79 1.73 6.61
N ARG A 75 7.19 3.00 6.75
CA ARG A 75 8.08 3.68 5.80
C ARG A 75 9.50 3.84 6.31
N ALA A 76 10.41 4.10 5.39
CA ALA A 76 11.80 4.42 5.71
C ALA A 76 11.86 5.65 6.63
N GLY A 77 12.63 5.56 7.71
CA GLY A 77 12.78 6.62 8.70
C GLY A 77 11.74 6.59 9.83
N GLN A 78 10.71 5.75 9.75
CA GLN A 78 9.79 5.54 10.86
C GLN A 78 10.48 4.76 11.99
N ALA A 79 10.55 5.38 13.17
CA ALA A 79 11.06 4.70 14.36
C ALA A 79 10.06 3.65 14.82
N LEU A 80 10.56 2.44 15.10
CA LEU A 80 9.78 1.35 15.67
C LEU A 80 10.39 0.92 17.01
N SER A 81 9.54 0.52 17.94
CA SER A 81 9.92 -0.25 19.11
C SER A 81 10.23 -1.69 18.73
N PHE A 82 10.96 -2.41 19.60
CA PHE A 82 11.23 -3.84 19.39
C PHE A 82 9.96 -4.69 19.30
N GLU A 83 8.89 -4.29 19.98
CA GLU A 83 7.60 -4.99 19.93
C GLU A 83 6.92 -4.82 18.57
N GLU A 84 6.92 -3.61 18.02
CA GLU A 84 6.42 -3.33 16.68
C GLU A 84 7.22 -4.07 15.61
N MET A 85 8.56 -4.09 15.72
CA MET A 85 9.41 -4.85 14.80
C MET A 85 9.08 -6.35 14.81
N ARG A 86 8.93 -6.96 16.00
CA ARG A 86 8.55 -8.38 16.11
C ARG A 86 7.18 -8.65 15.54
N THR A 87 6.23 -7.74 15.74
CA THR A 87 4.87 -7.85 15.21
C THR A 87 4.89 -7.77 13.68
N LEU A 88 5.65 -6.83 13.12
CA LEU A 88 5.82 -6.69 11.67
C LEU A 88 6.38 -7.98 11.04
N LEU A 89 7.39 -8.59 11.65
CA LEU A 89 7.96 -9.85 11.16
C LEU A 89 6.95 -11.00 11.20
N ARG A 90 6.14 -11.11 12.25
CA ARG A 90 5.07 -12.14 12.33
C ARG A 90 3.98 -11.92 11.30
N GLN A 91 3.57 -10.67 11.08
CA GLN A 91 2.59 -10.32 10.05
C GLN A 91 3.13 -10.65 8.66
N LEU A 92 4.40 -10.32 8.39
CA LEU A 92 5.05 -10.65 7.14
C LEU A 92 5.09 -12.16 6.89
N ASP A 93 5.46 -12.95 7.89
CA ASP A 93 5.54 -14.42 7.79
C ASP A 93 4.16 -15.08 7.54
N ALA A 94 3.07 -14.45 8.02
CA ALA A 94 1.71 -14.90 7.77
C ALA A 94 1.17 -14.57 6.37
N CYS A 95 1.85 -13.72 5.59
CA CYS A 95 1.43 -13.37 4.23
C CYS A 95 1.62 -14.54 3.27
N ALA A 96 0.74 -14.67 2.27
CA ALA A 96 0.84 -15.70 1.24
C ALA A 96 2.11 -15.57 0.37
N SER A 97 2.59 -14.35 0.14
CA SER A 97 3.83 -14.05 -0.58
C SER A 97 4.73 -13.15 0.27
N PRO A 98 5.43 -13.71 1.28
CA PRO A 98 6.16 -12.89 2.25
C PRO A 98 7.44 -12.29 1.68
N ARG A 99 7.92 -12.76 0.52
CA ARG A 99 9.21 -12.38 -0.10
C ARG A 99 9.10 -11.30 -1.17
N THR A 100 7.90 -10.92 -1.58
CA THR A 100 7.66 -9.99 -2.68
C THR A 100 6.50 -9.07 -2.32
N CYS A 101 6.71 -7.76 -2.39
CA CYS A 101 5.64 -6.80 -2.15
C CYS A 101 4.65 -6.81 -3.33
N PRO A 102 3.45 -6.23 -3.16
CA PRO A 102 2.45 -6.21 -4.24
C PRO A 102 2.90 -5.49 -5.53
N HIS A 103 3.95 -4.66 -5.45
CA HIS A 103 4.60 -4.01 -6.60
C HIS A 103 5.78 -4.81 -7.20
N GLY A 104 6.05 -6.02 -6.72
CA GLY A 104 7.10 -6.89 -7.23
C GLY A 104 8.49 -6.68 -6.63
N ARG A 105 8.68 -5.76 -5.67
CA ARG A 105 9.98 -5.56 -5.00
C ARG A 105 10.22 -6.64 -3.94
N PRO A 106 11.47 -7.09 -3.72
CA PRO A 106 11.78 -7.99 -2.62
C PRO A 106 11.57 -7.31 -1.28
N THR A 107 10.94 -8.00 -0.33
CA THR A 107 10.69 -7.52 1.05
C THR A 107 11.83 -7.86 2.00
N MET A 108 12.69 -8.81 1.64
CA MET A 108 13.82 -9.27 2.45
C MET A 108 15.00 -9.65 1.55
N ILE A 109 16.21 -9.51 2.09
CA ILE A 109 17.44 -10.02 1.51
C ILE A 109 18.05 -11.04 2.47
N MET A 110 18.59 -12.14 1.93
CA MET A 110 19.31 -13.12 2.73
C MET A 110 20.81 -12.91 2.54
N LEU A 111 21.53 -12.70 3.64
CA LEU A 111 22.98 -12.64 3.66
C LEU A 111 23.50 -13.86 4.42
N SER A 112 24.15 -14.77 3.72
CA SER A 112 24.82 -15.91 4.35
C SER A 112 26.12 -15.47 5.05
N PRO A 113 26.60 -16.23 6.06
CA PRO A 113 27.88 -15.94 6.72
C PRO A 113 29.04 -15.78 5.74
N GLY A 114 29.17 -16.68 4.74
CA GLY A 114 30.23 -16.59 3.74
C GLY A 114 30.10 -15.40 2.77
N GLN A 115 28.88 -14.93 2.49
CA GLN A 115 28.69 -13.67 1.75
C GLN A 115 29.14 -12.48 2.58
N LEU A 116 28.85 -12.48 3.88
CA LEU A 116 29.27 -11.44 4.80
C LEU A 116 30.81 -11.41 4.91
N GLU A 117 31.46 -12.56 5.11
CA GLU A 117 32.92 -12.68 5.17
C GLU A 117 33.61 -12.15 3.91
N ARG A 118 33.10 -12.51 2.72
CA ARG A 118 33.61 -11.96 1.44
C ARG A 118 33.51 -10.44 1.36
N GLN A 119 32.41 -9.85 1.82
CA GLN A 119 32.25 -8.39 1.83
C GLN A 119 33.25 -7.68 2.76
N PHE A 120 33.76 -8.37 3.78
CA PHE A 120 34.82 -7.88 4.66
C PHE A 120 36.23 -8.35 4.25
N GLY A 121 36.40 -9.00 3.09
CA GLY A 121 37.70 -9.47 2.61
C GLY A 121 38.30 -10.62 3.44
N ARG A 122 37.46 -11.41 4.11
CA ARG A 122 37.86 -12.50 5.01
C ARG A 122 37.80 -13.90 4.36
N ALA A 123 37.72 -13.95 3.03
CA ALA A 123 37.50 -15.17 2.25
C ALA A 123 38.80 -15.86 1.82
#